data_AF-A0A074LQ91-F1
#
_entry.id   AF-A0A074LQ91-F1
#
_cell.length_a   1.000
_cell.length_b   1.000
_cell.length_c   1.000
_cell.angle_alpha   90.00
_cell.angle_beta   90.00
_cell.angle_gamma   90.00
#
_symmetry.space_group_name_H-M   'P 1'
#
loop_
_entity.id
_entity.type
_entity.pdbx_description
1 polymer ?
#
loop_
_entity_poly.entity_id
_entity_poly.type
_entity_poly.pdbx_seq_one_letter_code
_entity_poly.pdbx_strand_id
1 'polypeptide(L)'
;MNKQALLIQFHSLSQLAHDPSAWLDSRVGSDLWVDGLNVFQNIQTEDFERALTLFPERGGHFDSSSMIQTLHALHRFCLEQNARGEFELYQALALGMTWLTLQPETYGQFFNVPTQVTNHSTALLLSPTYQAVWAHSFQEGLELYADLETRRLSLFRPEHGRIYQNPNSYHQGEFLKYPFQNFFHEMTHILLTYDVYPRVLGTPEEERSWLTQIEASVSCLEEDVMAELVAVRSDLNIIDDGFGSTGSYPEYGEFRYAVITGQHETGLSRKALQHFRKRFIQLGENETYIPENPIKAEILANFQVTDAEIETILPHFAAYIANQQFHTTWGIESSARNRIPGFREVIELLPPDPYCLQKMKECLRPDSWPTPEALLSKNPLPELSLEQRNINRRRWRWRELLCRVAEMRGFLQTKALASEPLVQDELFDCAHEIAATVPLSLTEAQHDVKYPVMQRRIANTLHLLQDPADRDRLLELVDQPFTYVLDPR
;
A
#
# COMPACT_ATOMS: atom_id res chain seq x y z
N MET A 1 1.84 22.71 -19.46
CA MET A 1 1.82 23.74 -18.40
C MET A 1 2.75 24.90 -18.76
N ASN A 2 2.43 26.16 -18.40
CA ASN A 2 3.30 27.32 -18.73
C ASN A 2 4.36 27.55 -17.63
N LYS A 3 5.61 27.83 -18.02
CA LYS A 3 6.75 28.19 -17.15
C LYS A 3 6.41 29.25 -16.09
N GLN A 4 5.56 30.22 -16.44
CA GLN A 4 5.13 31.26 -15.50
C GLN A 4 4.37 30.69 -14.28
N ALA A 5 3.55 29.65 -14.47
CA ALA A 5 2.82 29.02 -13.37
C ALA A 5 3.78 28.30 -12.40
N LEU A 6 4.83 27.65 -12.93
CA LEU A 6 5.88 27.04 -12.11
C LEU A 6 6.65 28.07 -11.29
N LEU A 7 7.00 29.22 -11.87
CA LEU A 7 7.68 30.30 -11.14
C LEU A 7 6.81 30.89 -10.01
N ILE A 8 5.54 31.18 -10.29
CA ILE A 8 4.59 31.67 -9.28
C ILE A 8 4.49 30.66 -8.13
N GLN A 9 4.34 29.38 -8.45
CA GLN A 9 4.25 28.32 -7.45
C GLN A 9 5.55 28.20 -6.65
N PHE A 10 6.71 28.20 -7.30
CA PHE A 10 8.01 28.16 -6.61
C PHE A 10 8.15 29.31 -5.60
N HIS A 11 7.82 30.55 -5.98
CA HIS A 11 7.87 31.68 -5.06
C HIS A 11 6.93 31.51 -3.86
N SER A 12 5.72 30.99 -4.09
CA SER A 12 4.78 30.68 -3.00
C SER A 12 5.34 29.65 -2.04
N LEU A 13 5.98 28.60 -2.55
CA LEU A 13 6.58 27.53 -1.74
C LEU A 13 7.82 28.02 -0.98
N SER A 14 8.70 28.77 -1.65
CA SER A 14 9.89 29.36 -1.03
C SER A 14 9.52 30.33 0.09
N GLN A 15 8.49 31.17 -0.11
CA GLN A 15 7.98 32.06 0.93
C GLN A 15 7.43 31.29 2.14
N LEU A 16 6.67 30.21 1.90
CA LEU A 16 6.15 29.36 2.97
C LEU A 16 7.28 28.67 3.77
N ALA A 17 8.32 28.21 3.07
CA ALA A 17 9.46 27.51 3.68
C ALA A 17 10.29 28.39 4.65
N HIS A 18 10.11 29.72 4.64
CA HIS A 18 10.74 30.62 5.60
C HIS A 18 10.10 30.57 6.99
N ASP A 19 8.91 29.98 7.12
CA ASP A 19 8.27 29.66 8.40
C ASP A 19 8.13 28.13 8.53
N PRO A 20 9.11 27.44 9.15
CA PRO A 20 9.07 25.98 9.29
C PRO A 20 7.81 25.45 9.97
N SER A 21 7.24 26.20 10.92
CA SER A 21 6.01 25.79 11.60
C SER A 21 4.83 25.85 10.63
N ALA A 22 4.64 26.99 9.95
CA ALA A 22 3.59 27.12 8.95
C ALA A 22 3.76 26.15 7.77
N TRP A 23 5.00 25.85 7.38
CA TRP A 23 5.30 24.82 6.39
C TRP A 23 4.77 23.46 6.83
N LEU A 24 5.20 22.96 7.99
CA LEU A 24 4.81 21.65 8.48
C LEU A 24 3.30 21.55 8.75
N ASP A 25 2.64 22.64 9.12
CA ASP A 25 1.18 22.66 9.33
C ASP A 25 0.39 22.77 8.03
N SER A 26 1.02 23.17 6.92
CA SER A 26 0.35 23.27 5.63
C SER A 26 0.11 21.90 4.96
N ARG A 27 -0.87 21.87 4.06
CA ARG A 27 -1.12 20.70 3.19
C ARG A 27 0.10 20.34 2.35
N VAL A 28 0.82 21.34 1.82
CA VAL A 28 1.97 21.12 0.95
C VAL A 28 3.19 20.66 1.74
N GLY A 29 3.45 21.24 2.92
CA GLY A 29 4.54 20.76 3.78
C GLY A 29 4.23 19.42 4.46
N SER A 30 2.98 18.93 4.39
CA SER A 30 2.69 17.53 4.70
C SER A 30 3.23 16.58 3.62
N ASP A 31 3.05 16.89 2.33
CA ASP A 31 3.65 16.12 1.22
C ASP A 31 5.17 16.29 1.16
N LEU A 32 5.63 17.54 1.09
CA LEU A 32 7.03 17.86 0.87
C LEU A 32 7.89 17.69 2.13
N TRP A 33 7.26 17.55 3.31
CA TRP A 33 7.87 17.26 4.61
C TRP A 33 9.15 18.07 4.88
N VAL A 34 10.16 17.46 5.50
CA VAL A 34 11.42 18.13 5.84
C VAL A 34 12.36 18.27 4.63
N ASP A 35 12.33 17.33 3.70
CA ASP A 35 13.21 17.39 2.51
C ASP A 35 12.87 18.56 1.61
N GLY A 36 11.58 18.81 1.39
CA GLY A 36 11.13 20.01 0.70
C GLY A 36 11.49 21.27 1.46
N LEU A 37 11.32 21.31 2.78
CA LEU A 37 11.73 22.47 3.58
C LEU A 37 13.20 22.82 3.33
N ASN A 38 14.08 21.82 3.39
CA ASN A 38 15.52 21.98 3.12
C ASN A 38 15.77 22.47 1.68
N VAL A 39 15.09 21.91 0.69
CA VAL A 39 15.23 22.32 -0.72
C VAL A 39 14.80 23.78 -0.92
N PHE A 40 13.61 24.16 -0.46
CA PHE A 40 13.04 25.49 -0.70
C PHE A 40 13.67 26.61 0.14
N GLN A 41 14.38 26.27 1.22
CA GLN A 41 15.21 27.21 1.98
C GLN A 41 16.57 27.48 1.34
N ASN A 42 17.12 26.52 0.58
CA ASN A 42 18.48 26.61 0.02
C ASN A 42 18.51 27.02 -1.46
N ILE A 43 17.42 26.86 -2.20
CA ILE A 43 17.33 27.23 -3.62
C ILE A 43 16.79 28.65 -3.79
N GLN A 44 17.56 29.51 -4.48
CA GLN A 44 17.15 30.85 -4.86
C GLN A 44 16.39 30.86 -6.19
N THR A 45 15.80 32.00 -6.54
CA THR A 45 15.00 32.14 -7.76
C THR A 45 15.83 31.86 -9.02
N GLU A 46 17.05 32.37 -9.08
CA GLU A 46 17.96 32.22 -10.21
C GLU A 46 18.39 30.76 -10.40
N ASP A 47 18.48 30.00 -9.31
CA ASP A 47 18.79 28.58 -9.31
C ASP A 47 17.61 27.75 -9.85
N PHE A 48 16.39 28.09 -9.44
CA PHE A 48 15.18 27.49 -9.97
C PHE A 48 14.99 27.80 -11.46
N GLU A 49 15.19 29.05 -11.88
CA GLU A 49 15.12 29.46 -13.28
C GLU A 49 16.14 28.73 -14.16
N ARG A 50 17.34 28.47 -13.61
CA ARG A 50 18.35 27.64 -14.28
C ARG A 50 17.85 26.22 -14.48
N ALA A 51 17.29 25.58 -13.45
CA ALA A 51 16.70 24.23 -13.57
C ALA A 51 15.56 24.21 -14.60
N LEU A 52 14.67 25.20 -14.55
CA LEU A 52 13.54 25.38 -15.46
C LEU A 52 13.96 25.52 -16.94
N THR A 53 15.16 26.05 -17.17
CA THR A 53 15.77 26.17 -18.50
C THR A 53 16.49 24.89 -18.93
N LEU A 54 17.24 24.26 -18.01
CA LEU A 54 18.00 23.04 -18.27
C LEU A 54 17.13 21.81 -18.53
N PHE A 55 15.99 21.68 -17.84
CA PHE A 55 15.14 20.48 -17.95
C PHE A 55 14.68 20.20 -19.40
N PRO A 56 14.14 21.19 -20.16
CA PRO A 56 13.82 20.99 -21.57
C PRO A 56 15.03 20.66 -22.45
N GLU A 57 16.20 21.26 -22.18
CA GLU A 57 17.43 20.99 -22.93
C GLU A 57 17.93 19.55 -22.75
N ARG A 58 17.54 18.92 -21.64
CA ARG A 58 17.83 17.52 -21.29
C ARG A 58 16.72 16.54 -21.70
N GLY A 59 15.79 16.98 -22.56
CA GLY A 59 14.71 16.14 -23.09
C GLY A 59 13.49 16.01 -22.17
N GLY A 60 13.31 16.93 -21.23
CA GLY A 60 12.10 17.06 -20.44
C GLY A 60 11.02 17.90 -21.14
N HIS A 61 9.74 17.64 -20.86
CA HIS A 61 8.62 18.39 -21.43
C HIS A 61 7.54 18.66 -20.39
N PHE A 62 7.31 19.94 -20.04
CA PHE A 62 6.27 20.34 -19.05
C PHE A 62 4.85 20.39 -19.64
N ASP A 63 4.74 20.29 -20.96
CA ASP A 63 3.53 20.33 -21.75
C ASP A 63 3.23 18.98 -22.42
N SER A 64 3.92 17.91 -22.01
CA SER A 64 3.54 16.58 -22.40
C SER A 64 2.07 16.33 -22.02
N SER A 65 1.33 15.69 -22.93
CA SER A 65 -0.01 15.18 -22.62
C SER A 65 0.03 13.99 -21.66
N SER A 66 1.22 13.49 -21.33
CA SER A 66 1.45 12.37 -20.42
C SER A 66 2.14 12.85 -19.14
N MET A 67 1.43 12.72 -18.02
CA MET A 67 1.94 12.99 -16.69
C MET A 67 3.09 12.03 -16.37
N ILE A 68 2.94 10.74 -16.70
CA ILE A 68 3.94 9.70 -16.44
C ILE A 68 5.23 9.93 -17.21
N GLN A 69 5.17 10.35 -18.49
CA GLN A 69 6.36 10.70 -19.25
C GLN A 69 7.12 11.88 -18.62
N THR A 70 6.37 12.87 -18.12
CA THR A 70 6.96 14.03 -17.44
C THR A 70 7.62 13.60 -16.12
N LEU A 71 6.96 12.75 -15.34
CA LEU A 71 7.49 12.20 -14.09
C LEU A 71 8.77 11.39 -14.32
N HIS A 72 8.80 10.51 -15.32
CA HIS A 72 10.02 9.78 -15.69
C HIS A 72 11.15 10.71 -16.15
N ALA A 73 10.83 11.78 -16.89
CA ALA A 73 11.83 12.76 -17.29
C ALA A 73 12.37 13.53 -16.09
N LEU A 74 11.53 13.93 -15.14
CA LEU A 74 11.92 14.58 -13.89
C LEU A 74 12.81 13.66 -13.03
N HIS A 75 12.46 12.38 -12.92
CA HIS A 75 13.28 11.38 -12.23
C HIS A 75 14.69 11.30 -12.83
N ARG A 76 14.79 11.11 -14.16
CA ARG A 76 16.10 11.09 -14.85
C ARG A 76 16.87 12.39 -14.63
N PHE A 77 16.19 13.53 -14.69
CA PHE A 77 16.82 14.83 -14.46
C PHE A 77 17.40 14.96 -13.05
N CYS A 78 16.68 14.47 -12.02
CA CYS A 78 17.19 14.43 -10.64
C CYS A 78 18.44 13.55 -10.54
N LEU A 79 18.44 12.36 -11.13
CA LEU A 79 19.62 11.48 -11.12
C LEU A 79 20.83 12.09 -11.85
N GLU A 80 20.59 12.74 -13.00
CA GLU A 80 21.64 13.44 -13.75
C GLU A 80 22.22 14.63 -12.99
N GLN A 81 21.40 15.38 -12.25
CA GLN A 81 21.87 16.48 -11.42
C GLN A 81 22.57 15.98 -10.15
N ASN A 82 22.10 14.90 -9.53
CA ASN A 82 22.80 14.27 -8.39
C ASN A 82 24.24 13.89 -8.73
N ALA A 83 24.47 13.35 -9.93
CA ALA A 83 25.81 13.01 -10.41
C ALA A 83 26.76 14.22 -10.52
N ARG A 84 26.23 15.46 -10.49
CA ARG A 84 27.02 16.70 -10.53
C ARG A 84 27.31 17.24 -9.12
N GLY A 85 26.34 17.14 -8.22
CA GLY A 85 26.47 17.65 -6.87
C GLY A 85 25.13 17.73 -6.14
N GLU A 86 25.23 17.97 -4.83
CA GLU A 86 24.08 18.15 -3.94
C GLU A 86 23.23 19.36 -4.35
N PHE A 87 23.89 20.47 -4.65
CA PHE A 87 23.23 21.72 -4.98
C PHE A 87 22.45 21.61 -6.29
N GLU A 88 23.04 20.98 -7.32
CA GLU A 88 22.37 20.68 -8.57
C GLU A 88 21.17 19.75 -8.36
N LEU A 89 21.28 18.75 -7.48
CA LEU A 89 20.14 17.91 -7.12
C LEU A 89 19.04 18.73 -6.47
N TYR A 90 19.35 19.65 -5.55
CA TYR A 90 18.34 20.50 -4.90
C TYR A 90 17.63 21.39 -5.93
N GLN A 91 18.35 21.88 -6.95
CA GLN A 91 17.75 22.61 -8.07
C GLN A 91 16.74 21.74 -8.85
N ALA A 92 17.09 20.48 -9.13
CA ALA A 92 16.20 19.54 -9.80
C ALA A 92 14.99 19.15 -8.94
N LEU A 93 15.19 18.90 -7.64
CA LEU A 93 14.13 18.59 -6.69
C LEU A 93 13.17 19.77 -6.54
N ALA A 94 13.67 21.01 -6.42
CA ALA A 94 12.82 22.20 -6.34
C ALA A 94 11.88 22.29 -7.56
N LEU A 95 12.41 22.05 -8.77
CA LEU A 95 11.63 21.99 -10.00
C LEU A 95 10.59 20.86 -9.98
N GLY A 96 11.01 19.63 -9.66
CA GLY A 96 10.14 18.46 -9.63
C GLY A 96 9.02 18.56 -8.60
N MET A 97 9.34 18.96 -7.37
CA MET A 97 8.39 19.16 -6.29
C MET A 97 7.40 20.27 -6.64
N THR A 98 7.88 21.40 -7.17
CA THR A 98 7.00 22.49 -7.64
C THR A 98 6.04 21.98 -8.72
N TRP A 99 6.53 21.20 -9.69
CA TRP A 99 5.69 20.61 -10.73
C TRP A 99 4.63 19.65 -10.16
N LEU A 100 5.01 18.77 -9.23
CA LEU A 100 4.12 17.80 -8.57
C LEU A 100 3.03 18.48 -7.75
N THR A 101 3.33 19.61 -7.10
CA THR A 101 2.31 20.41 -6.38
C THR A 101 1.27 21.05 -7.29
N LEU A 102 1.48 21.04 -8.61
CA LEU A 102 0.50 21.52 -9.58
C LEU A 102 -0.34 20.40 -10.19
N GLN A 103 -0.07 19.13 -9.84
CA GLN A 103 -0.80 17.98 -10.36
C GLN A 103 -1.90 17.56 -9.38
N PRO A 104 -3.19 17.64 -9.73
CA PRO A 104 -4.27 17.20 -8.84
C PRO A 104 -4.13 15.74 -8.39
N GLU A 105 -3.59 14.87 -9.24
CA GLU A 105 -3.45 13.41 -9.07
C GLU A 105 -2.56 13.03 -7.89
N THR A 106 -1.61 13.87 -7.51
CA THR A 106 -0.66 13.63 -6.40
C THR A 106 -1.28 13.93 -5.03
N TYR A 107 -2.44 14.58 -4.99
CA TYR A 107 -3.01 15.10 -3.75
C TYR A 107 -4.08 14.23 -3.13
N GLY A 108 -3.71 13.39 -2.16
CA GLY A 108 -4.65 12.76 -1.21
C GLY A 108 -5.78 11.96 -1.85
N GLN A 109 -5.63 11.54 -3.10
CA GLN A 109 -6.71 10.91 -3.88
C GLN A 109 -6.97 9.45 -3.48
N PHE A 110 -6.10 8.89 -2.65
CA PHE A 110 -6.18 7.53 -2.16
C PHE A 110 -6.95 7.43 -0.85
N PHE A 111 -7.47 8.52 -0.29
CA PHE A 111 -8.15 8.48 1.02
C PHE A 111 -9.60 8.93 0.91
N ASN A 112 -10.47 8.36 1.75
CA ASN A 112 -11.86 8.78 1.93
C ASN A 112 -11.99 10.18 2.56
N VAL A 113 -10.97 10.64 3.28
CA VAL A 113 -10.88 11.97 3.90
C VAL A 113 -9.62 12.69 3.44
N PRO A 114 -9.56 14.03 3.50
CA PRO A 114 -8.36 14.79 3.15
C PRO A 114 -7.15 14.35 3.98
N THR A 115 -6.28 13.55 3.37
CA THR A 115 -5.04 13.03 3.96
C THR A 115 -3.90 13.34 3.01
N GLN A 116 -2.72 13.64 3.55
CA GLN A 116 -1.50 13.82 2.78
C GLN A 116 -0.49 12.73 3.13
N VAL A 117 0.17 12.21 2.11
CA VAL A 117 1.23 11.22 2.28
C VAL A 117 2.54 11.97 2.48
N THR A 118 3.27 11.71 3.57
CA THR A 118 4.52 12.42 3.87
C THR A 118 5.65 11.99 2.95
N ASN A 119 6.49 12.91 2.49
CA ASN A 119 7.57 12.65 1.51
C ASN A 119 7.09 12.05 0.17
N HIS A 120 5.82 12.22 -0.18
CA HIS A 120 5.25 11.62 -1.38
C HIS A 120 5.94 12.10 -2.66
N SER A 121 6.15 13.41 -2.80
CA SER A 121 6.82 13.99 -3.95
C SER A 121 8.28 13.56 -4.07
N THR A 122 9.00 13.45 -2.96
CA THR A 122 10.38 12.94 -2.95
C THR A 122 10.43 11.50 -3.43
N ALA A 123 9.56 10.63 -2.89
CA ALA A 123 9.45 9.24 -3.29
C ALA A 123 9.08 9.10 -4.77
N LEU A 124 8.13 9.91 -5.25
CA LEU A 124 7.76 9.97 -6.67
C LEU A 124 8.90 10.45 -7.59
N LEU A 125 9.80 11.31 -7.14
CA LEU A 125 10.91 11.80 -7.97
C LEU A 125 12.11 10.85 -7.98
N LEU A 126 12.30 10.07 -6.92
CA LEU A 126 13.56 9.36 -6.70
C LEU A 126 13.43 7.83 -6.72
N SER A 127 12.26 7.26 -6.43
CA SER A 127 12.06 5.80 -6.40
C SER A 127 11.17 5.33 -7.56
N PRO A 128 11.73 4.66 -8.59
CA PRO A 128 10.93 4.06 -9.65
C PRO A 128 10.03 2.92 -9.14
N THR A 129 10.41 2.23 -8.07
CA THR A 129 9.56 1.22 -7.42
C THR A 129 8.30 1.86 -6.81
N TYR A 130 8.46 2.99 -6.12
CA TYR A 130 7.34 3.76 -5.57
C TYR A 130 6.43 4.32 -6.67
N GLN A 131 7.02 4.89 -7.74
CA GLN A 131 6.26 5.38 -8.89
C GLN A 131 5.38 4.27 -9.50
N ALA A 132 5.91 3.06 -9.62
CA ALA A 132 5.19 1.93 -10.18
C ALA A 132 3.97 1.56 -9.33
N VAL A 133 4.15 1.36 -8.03
CA VAL A 133 3.03 1.03 -7.13
C VAL A 133 2.01 2.16 -7.10
N TRP A 134 2.44 3.42 -7.04
CA TRP A 134 1.53 4.57 -7.02
C TRP A 134 0.69 4.67 -8.30
N ALA A 135 1.33 4.67 -9.49
CA ALA A 135 0.63 4.87 -10.76
C ALA A 135 -0.37 3.75 -11.04
N HIS A 136 0.02 2.51 -10.76
CA HIS A 136 -0.88 1.38 -10.94
C HIS A 136 -1.99 1.35 -9.90
N SER A 137 -1.71 1.64 -8.62
CA SER A 137 -2.74 1.79 -7.59
C SER A 137 -3.74 2.89 -7.92
N PHE A 138 -3.26 3.99 -8.51
CA PHE A 138 -4.12 5.07 -9.00
C PHE A 138 -5.10 4.55 -10.06
N GLN A 139 -4.56 3.87 -11.07
CA GLN A 139 -5.34 3.38 -12.20
C GLN A 139 -6.32 2.28 -11.79
N GLU A 140 -5.92 1.39 -10.88
CA GLU A 140 -6.77 0.33 -10.33
C GLU A 140 -7.84 0.86 -9.36
N GLY A 141 -7.88 2.17 -9.09
CA GLY A 141 -8.93 2.77 -8.26
C GLY A 141 -8.84 2.38 -6.79
N LEU A 142 -7.63 2.09 -6.29
CA LEU A 142 -7.42 1.70 -4.89
C LEU A 142 -7.57 2.90 -3.96
N GLU A 143 -8.06 2.64 -2.75
CA GLU A 143 -8.30 3.65 -1.71
C GLU A 143 -8.01 3.08 -0.31
N LEU A 144 -7.32 3.83 0.54
CA LEU A 144 -7.24 3.64 1.98
C LEU A 144 -8.42 4.36 2.66
N TYR A 145 -8.87 3.82 3.78
CA TYR A 145 -9.99 4.36 4.52
C TYR A 145 -9.55 4.73 5.94
N ALA A 146 -9.51 6.02 6.23
CA ALA A 146 -9.23 6.55 7.56
C ALA A 146 -10.50 6.59 8.41
N ASP A 147 -10.44 6.02 9.62
CA ASP A 147 -11.46 6.18 10.66
C ASP A 147 -11.07 7.29 11.62
N LEU A 148 -11.78 8.41 11.56
CA LEU A 148 -11.53 9.51 12.50
C LEU A 148 -12.52 9.52 13.67
N GLU A 149 -13.63 8.79 13.55
CA GLU A 149 -14.80 8.98 14.40
C GLU A 149 -14.98 7.82 15.37
N THR A 150 -14.87 6.57 14.90
CA THR A 150 -15.28 5.42 15.72
C THR A 150 -14.17 4.92 16.64
N ARG A 151 -12.91 5.32 16.37
CA ARG A 151 -11.70 4.86 17.09
C ARG A 151 -11.59 3.33 17.19
N ARG A 152 -12.22 2.59 16.27
CA ARG A 152 -12.05 1.13 16.15
C ARG A 152 -10.59 0.80 15.85
N LEU A 153 -10.17 -0.42 16.17
CA LEU A 153 -8.83 -0.90 15.82
C LEU A 153 -8.66 -0.89 14.31
N SER A 154 -7.44 -0.62 13.85
CA SER A 154 -7.10 -0.72 12.43
C SER A 154 -7.34 -2.15 11.94
N LEU A 155 -7.86 -2.30 10.73
CA LEU A 155 -8.19 -3.58 10.12
C LEU A 155 -7.66 -3.65 8.69
N PHE A 156 -6.92 -4.72 8.44
CA PHE A 156 -6.30 -5.00 7.14
C PHE A 156 -7.24 -5.86 6.30
N ARG A 157 -7.87 -5.25 5.28
CA ARG A 157 -8.90 -5.88 4.42
C ARG A 157 -8.59 -5.71 2.93
N PRO A 158 -7.41 -6.16 2.47
CA PRO A 158 -6.97 -5.96 1.10
C PRO A 158 -7.95 -6.48 0.05
N GLU A 159 -8.77 -7.49 0.37
CA GLU A 159 -9.84 -8.00 -0.48
C GLU A 159 -10.94 -6.97 -0.79
N HIS A 160 -11.10 -5.92 0.02
CA HIS A 160 -12.02 -4.80 -0.23
C HIS A 160 -11.38 -3.72 -1.12
N GLY A 161 -10.09 -3.83 -1.42
CA GLY A 161 -9.32 -2.75 -2.01
C GLY A 161 -9.12 -1.60 -1.03
N ARG A 162 -9.24 -1.87 0.28
CA ARG A 162 -9.22 -0.89 1.36
C ARG A 162 -8.50 -1.42 2.59
N ILE A 163 -7.86 -0.50 3.29
CA ILE A 163 -7.34 -0.75 4.63
C ILE A 163 -7.91 0.33 5.53
N TYR A 164 -8.40 -0.13 6.68
CA TYR A 164 -9.16 0.64 7.63
C TYR A 164 -8.23 1.04 8.75
N GLN A 165 -7.91 2.33 8.86
CA GLN A 165 -6.88 2.78 9.79
C GLN A 165 -7.42 3.71 10.86
N ASN A 166 -7.02 3.45 12.09
CA ASN A 166 -7.39 4.24 13.23
C ASN A 166 -6.59 5.56 13.27
N PRO A 167 -7.01 6.55 14.10
CA PRO A 167 -6.35 7.85 14.18
C PRO A 167 -4.90 7.79 14.67
N ASN A 168 -4.45 6.70 15.31
CA ASN A 168 -3.11 6.60 15.88
C ASN A 168 -2.03 6.41 14.82
N SER A 169 -2.40 5.93 13.62
CA SER A 169 -1.50 5.80 12.47
C SER A 169 -1.22 7.12 11.76
N TYR A 170 -1.79 8.24 12.24
CA TYR A 170 -1.65 9.57 11.64
C TYR A 170 -0.92 10.51 12.59
N HIS A 171 -0.04 11.34 12.03
CA HIS A 171 0.57 12.42 12.82
C HIS A 171 -0.42 13.57 12.96
N GLN A 172 -0.61 14.04 14.19
CA GLN A 172 -1.48 15.18 14.45
C GLN A 172 -0.91 16.46 13.82
N GLY A 173 -1.77 17.17 13.11
CA GLY A 173 -1.52 18.48 12.52
C GLY A 173 -2.86 19.07 12.06
N GLU A 174 -2.85 20.25 11.42
CA GLU A 174 -4.07 20.80 10.79
C GLU A 174 -4.62 19.87 9.68
N PHE A 175 -3.75 19.06 9.07
CA PHE A 175 -4.09 18.01 8.12
C PHE A 175 -3.62 16.64 8.62
N LEU A 176 -4.35 15.59 8.27
CA LEU A 176 -3.92 14.21 8.53
C LEU A 176 -2.71 13.88 7.67
N LYS A 177 -1.62 13.51 8.34
CA LYS A 177 -0.35 13.12 7.73
C LYS A 177 -0.18 11.61 7.84
N TYR A 178 0.14 10.99 6.72
CA TYR A 178 0.25 9.55 6.61
C TYR A 178 1.62 9.14 6.04
N PRO A 179 2.41 8.31 6.73
CA PRO A 179 3.75 7.95 6.27
C PRO A 179 3.76 7.31 4.87
N PHE A 180 4.65 7.75 3.95
CA PHE A 180 4.71 7.13 2.61
C PHE A 180 5.06 5.65 2.64
N GLN A 181 5.86 5.21 3.61
CA GLN A 181 6.21 3.80 3.73
C GLN A 181 4.96 2.96 4.04
N ASN A 182 4.15 3.40 5.02
CA ASN A 182 2.88 2.75 5.33
C ASN A 182 1.95 2.79 4.11
N PHE A 183 1.85 3.92 3.41
CA PHE A 183 1.10 3.98 2.14
C PHE A 183 1.58 2.96 1.11
N PHE A 184 2.88 2.87 0.90
CA PHE A 184 3.46 1.97 -0.08
C PHE A 184 3.22 0.50 0.29
N HIS A 185 3.44 0.13 1.55
CA HIS A 185 3.20 -1.22 2.09
C HIS A 185 1.78 -1.68 1.80
N GLU A 186 0.83 -0.87 2.26
CA GLU A 186 -0.59 -1.13 2.21
C GLU A 186 -1.13 -1.18 0.77
N MET A 187 -0.69 -0.25 -0.08
CA MET A 187 -1.02 -0.26 -1.51
C MET A 187 -0.44 -1.47 -2.23
N THR A 188 0.76 -1.91 -1.87
CA THR A 188 1.42 -3.07 -2.48
C THR A 188 0.65 -4.36 -2.19
N HIS A 189 0.20 -4.55 -0.96
CA HIS A 189 -0.64 -5.70 -0.60
C HIS A 189 -1.91 -5.80 -1.43
N ILE A 190 -2.64 -4.68 -1.53
CA ILE A 190 -3.86 -4.60 -2.32
C ILE A 190 -3.51 -4.83 -3.80
N LEU A 191 -2.59 -4.05 -4.35
CA LEU A 191 -2.29 -4.08 -5.78
C LEU A 191 -1.83 -5.46 -6.27
N LEU A 192 -1.01 -6.16 -5.48
CA LEU A 192 -0.38 -7.42 -5.91
C LEU A 192 -1.14 -8.68 -5.51
N THR A 193 -1.86 -8.65 -4.39
CA THR A 193 -2.30 -9.89 -3.72
C THR A 193 -3.71 -9.84 -3.13
N TYR A 194 -4.51 -8.82 -3.44
CA TYR A 194 -5.86 -8.65 -2.87
C TYR A 194 -6.76 -9.91 -2.94
N ASP A 195 -6.64 -10.72 -4.00
CA ASP A 195 -7.50 -11.88 -4.24
C ASP A 195 -6.99 -13.15 -3.57
N VAL A 196 -5.77 -13.15 -3.04
CA VAL A 196 -5.18 -14.26 -2.29
C VAL A 196 -5.77 -14.33 -0.89
N TYR A 197 -5.96 -13.18 -0.26
CA TYR A 197 -6.36 -13.03 1.14
C TYR A 197 -7.73 -13.61 1.55
N PRO A 198 -8.80 -13.57 0.72
CA PRO A 198 -10.08 -14.18 1.09
C PRO A 198 -10.18 -15.66 0.67
N ARG A 199 -9.14 -16.25 0.07
CA ARG A 199 -9.19 -17.60 -0.50
C ARG A 199 -8.59 -18.65 0.44
N VAL A 200 -8.95 -19.90 0.16
CA VAL A 200 -8.31 -21.08 0.73
C VAL A 200 -7.16 -21.50 -0.18
N LEU A 201 -5.91 -21.38 0.29
CA LEU A 201 -4.69 -21.59 -0.50
C LEU A 201 -4.08 -22.99 -0.32
N GLY A 202 -4.52 -23.73 0.70
CA GLY A 202 -3.94 -25.02 1.06
C GLY A 202 -4.50 -25.55 2.37
N THR A 203 -3.66 -26.18 3.18
CA THR A 203 -3.95 -26.40 4.61
C THR A 203 -3.79 -25.09 5.41
N PRO A 204 -4.32 -25.00 6.64
CA PRO A 204 -4.12 -23.83 7.49
C PRO A 204 -2.64 -23.46 7.70
N GLU A 205 -1.76 -24.46 7.76
CA GLU A 205 -0.32 -24.29 7.94
C GLU A 205 0.37 -23.74 6.68
N GLU A 206 -0.04 -24.24 5.51
CA GLU A 206 0.43 -23.74 4.22
C GLU A 206 0.00 -22.28 4.01
N GLU A 207 -1.25 -21.93 4.37
CA GLU A 207 -1.76 -20.56 4.31
C GLU A 207 -0.96 -19.60 5.20
N ARG A 208 -0.67 -19.99 6.44
CA ARG A 208 0.20 -19.18 7.32
C ARG A 208 1.53 -18.89 6.65
N SER A 209 2.14 -19.89 6.02
CA SER A 209 3.43 -19.75 5.34
C SER A 209 3.34 -18.82 4.14
N TRP A 210 2.29 -18.96 3.32
CA TRP A 210 2.02 -18.08 2.17
C TRP A 210 1.82 -16.62 2.59
N LEU A 211 0.97 -16.37 3.57
CA LEU A 211 0.63 -15.01 4.01
C LEU A 211 1.84 -14.34 4.68
N THR A 212 2.59 -15.10 5.49
CA THR A 212 3.87 -14.66 6.06
C THR A 212 4.89 -14.31 4.98
N GLN A 213 4.95 -15.10 3.90
CA GLN A 213 5.87 -14.84 2.80
C GLN A 213 5.47 -13.62 1.97
N ILE A 214 4.17 -13.37 1.80
CA ILE A 214 3.67 -12.16 1.15
C ILE A 214 4.07 -10.93 1.97
N GLU A 215 3.81 -10.91 3.27
CA GLU A 215 4.25 -9.84 4.18
C GLU A 215 5.75 -9.58 4.06
N ALA A 216 6.55 -10.62 4.22
CA ALA A 216 8.01 -10.51 4.11
C ALA A 216 8.46 -9.96 2.75
N SER A 217 7.76 -10.33 1.67
CA SER A 217 8.07 -9.85 0.32
C SER A 217 7.67 -8.39 0.12
N VAL A 218 6.54 -7.95 0.67
CA VAL A 218 6.15 -6.53 0.65
C VAL A 218 7.13 -5.69 1.47
N SER A 219 7.51 -6.11 2.68
CA SER A 219 8.53 -5.39 3.46
C SER A 219 9.90 -5.35 2.78
N CYS A 220 10.25 -6.34 1.97
CA CYS A 220 11.48 -6.28 1.15
C CYS A 220 11.37 -5.23 0.03
N LEU A 221 10.18 -5.02 -0.55
CA LEU A 221 9.96 -3.95 -1.54
C LEU A 221 10.05 -2.57 -0.91
N GLU A 222 9.61 -2.40 0.34
CA GLU A 222 9.85 -1.17 1.09
C GLU A 222 11.35 -0.88 1.19
N GLU A 223 12.18 -1.89 1.45
CA GLU A 223 13.63 -1.73 1.47
C GLU A 223 14.23 -1.39 0.10
N ASP A 224 13.64 -1.87 -0.98
CA ASP A 224 14.05 -1.49 -2.32
C ASP A 224 13.78 -0.01 -2.57
N VAL A 225 12.59 0.49 -2.19
CA VAL A 225 12.28 1.94 -2.22
C VAL A 225 13.30 2.71 -1.39
N MET A 226 13.54 2.30 -0.14
CA MET A 226 14.51 2.97 0.73
C MET A 226 15.92 3.00 0.15
N ALA A 227 16.37 1.88 -0.43
CA ALA A 227 17.68 1.79 -1.05
C ALA A 227 17.79 2.66 -2.31
N GLU A 228 16.73 2.75 -3.13
CA GLU A 228 16.67 3.66 -4.28
C GLU A 228 16.82 5.12 -3.86
N LEU A 229 16.15 5.52 -2.77
CA LEU A 229 16.22 6.86 -2.20
C LEU A 229 17.62 7.17 -1.66
N VAL A 230 18.18 6.27 -0.85
CA VAL A 230 19.49 6.44 -0.20
C VAL A 230 20.65 6.40 -1.19
N ALA A 231 20.51 5.64 -2.29
CA ALA A 231 21.50 5.62 -3.37
C ALA A 231 21.65 6.96 -4.09
N VAL A 232 20.62 7.83 -4.04
CA VAL A 232 20.73 9.21 -4.51
C VAL A 232 21.56 10.01 -3.51
N ARG A 233 21.08 10.09 -2.26
CA ARG A 233 21.70 10.81 -1.14
C ARG A 233 21.23 10.22 0.18
N SER A 234 22.16 9.98 1.09
CA SER A 234 21.90 9.40 2.41
C SER A 234 21.24 10.36 3.40
N ASP A 235 21.53 11.65 3.25
CA ASP A 235 21.09 12.77 4.08
C ASP A 235 19.79 13.42 3.59
N LEU A 236 19.39 13.15 2.35
CA LEU A 236 18.03 13.36 1.88
C LEU A 236 17.15 12.20 2.36
N ASN A 237 15.88 12.48 2.61
CA ASN A 237 14.90 11.58 3.21
C ASN A 237 15.15 11.45 4.71
N ILE A 238 14.79 12.47 5.50
CA ILE A 238 14.57 12.21 6.93
C ILE A 238 13.46 11.16 7.02
N ILE A 239 13.89 9.92 7.23
CA ILE A 239 13.10 8.72 7.11
C ILE A 239 12.14 8.72 8.29
N ASP A 240 10.92 9.17 8.06
CA ASP A 240 9.79 8.71 8.87
C ASP A 240 9.48 7.29 8.40
N ASP A 241 10.31 6.34 8.85
CA ASP A 241 10.10 4.94 8.55
C ASP A 241 8.85 4.56 9.33
N GLY A 242 7.72 4.32 8.67
CA GLY A 242 6.40 4.24 9.32
C GLY A 242 6.23 3.18 10.43
N PHE A 243 7.28 2.40 10.71
CA PHE A 243 7.43 1.50 11.87
C PHE A 243 8.22 2.10 13.05
N GLY A 244 8.67 3.35 12.92
CA GLY A 244 9.67 3.98 13.75
C GLY A 244 10.93 3.14 13.85
N SER A 245 11.43 2.47 12.80
CA SER A 245 12.59 1.57 12.98
C SER A 245 13.82 2.27 13.54
N THR A 246 13.99 3.59 13.39
CA THR A 246 15.04 4.33 14.11
C THR A 246 14.69 4.69 15.56
N GLY A 247 13.41 4.66 15.95
CA GLY A 247 12.94 4.91 17.32
C GLY A 247 12.59 3.64 18.12
N SER A 248 11.83 2.73 17.52
CA SER A 248 11.36 1.44 18.04
C SER A 248 12.41 0.32 17.96
N TYR A 249 13.26 0.30 16.93
CA TYR A 249 14.28 -0.74 16.70
C TYR A 249 15.63 -0.17 16.23
N PRO A 250 16.24 0.77 16.98
CA PRO A 250 17.38 1.56 16.52
C PRO A 250 18.54 0.70 16.01
N GLU A 251 18.83 -0.44 16.64
CA GLU A 251 19.90 -1.34 16.22
C GLU A 251 19.66 -1.96 14.84
N TYR A 252 18.40 -2.26 14.50
CA TYR A 252 18.00 -2.70 13.16
C TYR A 252 18.11 -1.54 12.17
N GLY A 253 17.61 -0.35 12.54
CA GLY A 253 17.61 0.83 11.71
C GLY A 253 19.02 1.27 11.28
N GLU A 254 19.94 1.35 12.23
CA GLU A 254 21.35 1.72 11.97
C GLU A 254 22.07 0.66 11.13
N PHE A 255 21.94 -0.62 11.51
CA PHE A 255 22.64 -1.71 10.83
C PHE A 255 22.18 -1.89 9.39
N ARG A 256 20.86 -1.93 9.14
CA ARG A 256 20.32 -2.08 7.78
C ARG A 256 20.77 -0.93 6.88
N TYR A 257 20.84 0.28 7.44
CA TYR A 257 21.24 1.47 6.70
C TYR A 257 22.72 1.41 6.33
N ALA A 258 23.59 1.04 7.26
CA ALA A 258 25.01 0.83 6.99
C ALA A 258 25.28 -0.22 5.91
N VAL A 259 24.47 -1.30 5.86
CA VAL A 259 24.56 -2.30 4.80
C VAL A 259 24.07 -1.76 3.45
N ILE A 260 22.92 -1.08 3.42
CA ILE A 260 22.35 -0.50 2.20
C ILE A 260 23.28 0.54 1.57
N THR A 261 23.95 1.35 2.39
CA THR A 261 24.90 2.38 1.93
C THR A 261 26.29 1.84 1.61
N GLY A 262 26.54 0.55 1.85
CA GLY A 262 27.86 -0.07 1.66
C GLY A 262 28.92 0.39 2.67
N GLN A 263 28.49 0.95 3.80
CA GLN A 263 29.38 1.36 4.91
C GLN A 263 29.73 0.20 5.85
N HIS A 264 29.01 -0.92 5.78
CA HIS A 264 29.25 -2.08 6.62
C HIS A 264 30.46 -2.91 6.16
N GLU A 265 31.38 -3.20 7.07
CA GLU A 265 32.71 -3.76 6.76
C GLU A 265 32.71 -5.22 6.26
N THR A 266 31.66 -5.99 6.58
CA THR A 266 31.62 -7.44 6.29
C THR A 266 31.23 -7.78 4.84
N GLY A 267 30.94 -6.79 3.99
CA GLY A 267 30.54 -7.02 2.60
C GLY A 267 29.14 -7.63 2.44
N LEU A 268 28.31 -7.56 3.48
CA LEU A 268 26.90 -7.93 3.40
C LEU A 268 26.19 -7.13 2.31
N SER A 269 25.30 -7.80 1.60
CA SER A 269 24.46 -7.16 0.56
C SER A 269 23.04 -6.94 1.07
N ARG A 270 22.31 -5.99 0.47
CA ARG A 270 20.87 -5.82 0.67
C ARG A 270 20.10 -7.14 0.48
N LYS A 271 20.49 -7.93 -0.52
CA LYS A 271 19.88 -9.23 -0.81
C LYS A 271 20.06 -10.23 0.35
N ALA A 272 21.20 -10.19 1.04
CA ALA A 272 21.44 -11.01 2.23
C ALA A 272 20.47 -10.65 3.37
N LEU A 273 20.19 -9.36 3.59
CA LEU A 273 19.19 -8.91 4.57
C LEU A 273 17.77 -9.38 4.21
N GLN A 274 17.38 -9.25 2.94
CA GLN A 274 16.08 -9.70 2.44
C GLN A 274 15.91 -11.22 2.58
N HIS A 275 16.95 -12.00 2.24
CA HIS A 275 16.96 -13.45 2.43
C HIS A 275 16.84 -13.81 3.91
N PHE A 276 17.61 -13.15 4.77
CA PHE A 276 17.55 -13.35 6.22
C PHE A 276 16.14 -13.10 6.75
N ARG A 277 15.52 -11.97 6.39
CA ARG A 277 14.14 -11.65 6.78
C ARG A 277 13.16 -12.73 6.33
N LYS A 278 13.12 -13.03 5.03
CA LYS A 278 12.19 -14.02 4.44
C LYS A 278 12.36 -15.40 5.06
N ARG A 279 13.59 -15.77 5.42
CA ARG A 279 13.87 -17.03 6.11
C ARG A 279 13.38 -17.02 7.56
N PHE A 280 13.81 -16.05 8.36
CA PHE A 280 13.63 -16.10 9.81
C PHE A 280 12.20 -15.78 10.26
N ILE A 281 11.44 -15.00 9.48
CA ILE A 281 10.01 -14.80 9.75
C ILE A 281 9.20 -16.11 9.63
N GLN A 282 9.65 -17.08 8.81
CA GLN A 282 8.99 -18.39 8.67
C GLN A 282 9.28 -19.35 9.82
N LEU A 283 10.33 -19.09 10.61
CA LEU A 283 10.68 -19.99 11.72
C LEU A 283 9.66 -19.84 12.85
N GLY A 284 9.36 -18.60 13.24
CA GLY A 284 8.39 -18.29 14.30
C GLY A 284 8.79 -18.87 15.66
N GLU A 285 8.26 -18.30 16.74
CA GLU A 285 8.41 -18.88 18.07
C GLU A 285 7.10 -18.80 18.84
N ASN A 286 6.84 -19.77 19.71
CA ASN A 286 5.64 -19.79 20.57
C ASN A 286 4.33 -19.61 19.78
N GLU A 287 3.61 -18.50 20.00
CA GLU A 287 2.32 -18.19 19.39
C GLU A 287 2.42 -17.88 17.89
N THR A 288 3.60 -17.48 17.40
CA THR A 288 3.86 -17.20 15.97
C THR A 288 4.50 -18.38 15.24
N TYR A 289 4.65 -19.53 15.92
CA TYR A 289 5.22 -20.72 15.31
C TYR A 289 4.38 -21.22 14.12
N ILE A 290 5.05 -21.43 12.98
CA ILE A 290 4.46 -21.99 11.77
C ILE A 290 4.87 -23.47 11.67
N PRO A 291 3.92 -24.42 11.74
CA PRO A 291 4.22 -25.84 11.61
C PRO A 291 4.89 -26.19 10.27
N GLU A 292 5.72 -27.23 10.27
CA GLU A 292 6.37 -27.72 9.05
C GLU A 292 5.36 -28.11 7.98
N ASN A 293 5.58 -27.60 6.76
CA ASN A 293 4.71 -27.83 5.61
C ASN A 293 5.53 -27.62 4.30
N PRO A 294 4.99 -28.06 3.14
CA PRO A 294 5.72 -27.97 1.87
C PRO A 294 6.13 -26.56 1.48
N ILE A 295 5.30 -25.55 1.77
CA ILE A 295 5.55 -24.15 1.39
C ILE A 295 6.68 -23.56 2.25
N LYS A 296 6.62 -23.76 3.57
CA LYS A 296 7.71 -23.37 4.48
C LYS A 296 9.02 -24.03 4.07
N ALA A 297 9.01 -25.33 3.76
CA ALA A 297 10.20 -26.03 3.31
C ALA A 297 10.80 -25.44 2.01
N GLU A 298 9.95 -25.10 1.03
CA GLU A 298 10.38 -24.45 -0.21
C GLU A 298 10.98 -23.06 0.06
N ILE A 299 10.35 -22.24 0.91
CA ILE A 299 10.87 -20.92 1.28
C ILE A 299 12.23 -21.04 1.97
N LEU A 300 12.37 -21.92 2.96
CA LEU A 300 13.64 -22.14 3.64
C LEU A 300 14.72 -22.70 2.72
N ALA A 301 14.36 -23.43 1.66
CA ALA A 301 15.29 -23.91 0.65
C ALA A 301 15.73 -22.82 -0.33
N ASN A 302 14.82 -21.90 -0.70
CA ASN A 302 15.08 -20.83 -1.66
C ASN A 302 15.83 -19.63 -1.04
N PHE A 303 15.51 -19.27 0.21
CA PHE A 303 16.11 -18.14 0.92
C PHE A 303 17.16 -18.64 1.92
N GLN A 304 18.28 -19.10 1.38
CA GLN A 304 19.43 -19.55 2.16
C GLN A 304 20.24 -18.36 2.67
N VAL A 305 20.76 -18.51 3.89
CA VAL A 305 21.72 -17.61 4.52
C VAL A 305 22.78 -18.47 5.19
N THR A 306 24.02 -18.01 5.18
CA THR A 306 25.18 -18.68 5.77
C THR A 306 25.23 -18.43 7.28
N ASP A 307 25.91 -19.31 8.02
CA ASP A 307 26.08 -19.15 9.48
C ASP A 307 26.77 -17.81 9.82
N ALA A 308 27.75 -17.39 9.03
CA ALA A 308 28.42 -16.10 9.19
C ALA A 308 27.48 -14.91 8.99
N GLU A 309 26.56 -14.99 8.02
CA GLU A 309 25.51 -13.97 7.84
C GLU A 309 24.55 -13.96 9.03
N ILE A 310 24.16 -15.13 9.54
CA ILE A 310 23.28 -15.23 10.72
C ILE A 310 23.94 -14.59 11.94
N GLU A 311 25.19 -14.96 12.24
CA GLU A 311 25.95 -14.42 13.37
C GLU A 311 26.08 -12.89 13.31
N THR A 312 26.19 -12.35 12.10
CA THR A 312 26.31 -10.90 11.88
C THR A 312 24.95 -10.18 11.94
N ILE A 313 23.89 -10.73 11.35
CA ILE A 313 22.60 -10.03 11.17
C ILE A 313 21.68 -10.20 12.39
N LEU A 314 21.62 -11.41 12.96
CA LEU A 314 20.64 -11.78 13.99
C LEU A 314 20.63 -10.83 15.21
N PRO A 315 21.77 -10.40 15.78
CA PRO A 315 21.77 -9.52 16.94
C PRO A 315 21.04 -8.19 16.72
N HIS A 316 21.03 -7.70 15.48
CA HIS A 316 20.38 -6.44 15.11
C HIS A 316 18.92 -6.64 14.70
N PHE A 317 18.60 -7.79 14.09
CA PHE A 317 17.28 -8.04 13.50
C PHE A 317 16.30 -8.78 14.42
N ALA A 318 16.76 -9.42 15.49
CA ALA A 318 15.93 -10.33 16.30
C ALA A 318 14.61 -9.69 16.77
N ALA A 319 14.65 -8.48 17.34
CA ALA A 319 13.45 -7.79 17.81
C ALA A 319 12.49 -7.42 16.66
N TYR A 320 13.04 -6.94 15.54
CA TYR A 320 12.26 -6.60 14.36
C TYR A 320 11.59 -7.84 13.74
N ILE A 321 12.32 -8.97 13.63
CA ILE A 321 11.78 -10.23 13.12
C ILE A 321 10.67 -10.76 14.03
N ALA A 322 10.86 -10.71 15.36
CA ALA A 322 9.82 -11.12 16.29
C ALA A 322 8.54 -10.28 16.09
N ASN A 323 8.66 -8.96 15.92
CA ASN A 323 7.52 -8.10 15.64
C ASN A 323 6.82 -8.45 14.32
N GLN A 324 7.61 -8.63 13.25
CA GLN A 324 7.10 -9.06 11.94
C GLN A 324 6.37 -10.40 12.02
N GLN A 325 6.86 -11.36 12.80
CA GLN A 325 6.16 -12.62 13.04
C GLN A 325 4.80 -12.40 13.71
N PHE A 326 4.65 -11.46 14.65
CA PHE A 326 3.35 -11.14 15.24
C PHE A 326 2.36 -10.56 14.22
N HIS A 327 2.83 -9.80 13.23
CA HIS A 327 1.96 -9.26 12.16
C HIS A 327 1.34 -10.38 11.30
N THR A 328 1.95 -11.57 11.28
CA THR A 328 1.45 -12.72 10.54
C THR A 328 0.33 -13.49 11.26
N THR A 329 0.02 -13.14 12.52
CA THR A 329 -1.11 -13.76 13.26
C THR A 329 -2.45 -13.55 12.56
N TRP A 330 -2.60 -12.46 11.80
CA TRP A 330 -3.70 -12.23 10.87
C TRP A 330 -3.95 -13.41 9.90
N GLY A 331 -2.90 -14.15 9.50
CA GLY A 331 -3.01 -15.34 8.67
C GLY A 331 -3.75 -16.51 9.35
N ILE A 332 -3.64 -16.61 10.68
CA ILE A 332 -4.38 -17.61 11.47
C ILE A 332 -5.87 -17.28 11.48
N GLU A 333 -6.18 -16.01 11.69
CA GLU A 333 -7.54 -15.51 11.83
C GLU A 333 -8.30 -15.55 10.49
N SER A 334 -7.64 -15.12 9.41
CA SER A 334 -8.18 -15.19 8.05
C SER A 334 -8.40 -16.63 7.58
N SER A 335 -7.50 -17.57 7.89
CA SER A 335 -7.65 -18.99 7.50
C SER A 335 -8.93 -19.61 8.07
N ALA A 336 -9.24 -19.37 9.33
CA ALA A 336 -10.45 -19.90 9.97
C ALA A 336 -11.72 -19.33 9.31
N ARG A 337 -11.76 -18.02 9.06
CA ARG A 337 -12.86 -17.34 8.36
C ARG A 337 -13.07 -17.87 6.95
N ASN A 338 -12.00 -17.95 6.15
CA ASN A 338 -12.06 -18.33 4.73
C ASN A 338 -12.57 -19.77 4.52
N ARG A 339 -12.53 -20.62 5.56
CA ARG A 339 -12.99 -22.02 5.53
C ARG A 339 -14.44 -22.21 5.93
N ILE A 340 -15.12 -21.17 6.42
CA ILE A 340 -16.55 -21.26 6.72
C ILE A 340 -17.29 -21.47 5.38
N PRO A 341 -18.07 -22.55 5.19
CA PRO A 341 -18.64 -22.88 3.88
C PRO A 341 -19.45 -21.75 3.24
N GLY A 342 -20.30 -21.06 4.01
CA GLY A 342 -21.14 -19.96 3.55
C GLY A 342 -20.36 -18.69 3.17
N PHE A 343 -19.19 -18.48 3.78
CA PHE A 343 -18.25 -17.44 3.34
C PHE A 343 -17.57 -17.87 2.04
N ARG A 344 -17.00 -19.08 2.04
CA ARG A 344 -16.22 -19.63 0.95
C ARG A 344 -17.00 -19.68 -0.36
N GLU A 345 -18.22 -20.20 -0.32
CA GLU A 345 -19.03 -20.38 -1.53
C GLU A 345 -19.39 -19.06 -2.21
N VAL A 346 -19.46 -17.94 -1.46
CA VAL A 346 -19.64 -16.60 -2.02
C VAL A 346 -18.36 -16.09 -2.68
N ILE A 347 -17.21 -16.23 -2.01
CA ILE A 347 -15.92 -15.80 -2.57
C ILE A 347 -15.57 -16.58 -3.84
N GLU A 348 -15.89 -17.88 -3.87
CA GLU A 348 -15.63 -18.76 -5.02
C GLU A 348 -16.56 -18.51 -6.21
N LEU A 349 -17.58 -17.64 -6.09
CA LEU A 349 -18.34 -17.14 -7.25
C LEU A 349 -17.47 -16.31 -8.20
N LEU A 350 -16.41 -15.67 -7.68
CA LEU A 350 -15.40 -15.02 -8.50
C LEU A 350 -14.24 -16.00 -8.78
N PRO A 351 -13.87 -16.20 -10.06
CA PRO A 351 -12.69 -17.00 -10.38
C PRO A 351 -11.43 -16.37 -9.75
N PRO A 352 -10.45 -17.17 -9.34
CA PRO A 352 -9.17 -16.66 -8.86
C PRO A 352 -8.51 -15.73 -9.87
N ASP A 353 -8.06 -14.56 -9.39
CA ASP A 353 -7.33 -13.60 -10.19
C ASP A 353 -5.96 -14.22 -10.56
N PRO A 354 -5.71 -14.51 -11.86
CA PRO A 354 -4.44 -15.08 -12.29
C PRO A 354 -3.24 -14.20 -11.95
N TYR A 355 -3.42 -12.88 -11.95
CA TYR A 355 -2.36 -11.92 -11.62
C TYR A 355 -1.94 -12.06 -10.15
N CYS A 356 -2.91 -12.07 -9.23
CA CYS A 356 -2.63 -12.22 -7.80
C CYS A 356 -1.96 -13.56 -7.49
N LEU A 357 -2.42 -14.65 -8.11
CA LEU A 357 -1.80 -15.98 -7.97
C LEU A 357 -0.38 -16.04 -8.54
N GLN A 358 -0.12 -15.35 -9.65
CA GLN A 358 1.22 -15.23 -10.21
C GLN A 358 2.13 -14.48 -9.24
N LYS A 359 1.70 -13.33 -8.70
CA LYS A 359 2.49 -12.52 -7.76
C LYS A 359 2.79 -13.27 -6.48
N MET A 360 1.83 -14.01 -5.94
CA MET A 360 2.05 -14.92 -4.81
C MET A 360 3.16 -15.94 -5.09
N LYS A 361 3.17 -16.57 -6.28
CA LYS A 361 4.24 -17.53 -6.65
C LYS A 361 5.59 -16.85 -6.87
N GLU A 362 5.59 -15.61 -7.37
CA GLU A 362 6.82 -14.83 -7.51
C GLU A 362 7.45 -14.56 -6.13
N CYS A 363 6.68 -14.39 -5.06
CA CYS A 363 7.21 -14.23 -3.70
C CYS A 363 8.12 -15.40 -3.23
N LEU A 364 7.99 -16.60 -3.82
CA LEU A 364 8.85 -17.75 -3.49
C LEU A 364 10.24 -17.71 -4.12
N ARG A 365 10.46 -16.85 -5.13
CA ARG A 365 11.70 -16.85 -5.89
C ARG A 365 12.67 -15.78 -5.37
N PRO A 366 13.94 -16.12 -5.10
CA PRO A 366 14.95 -15.17 -4.62
C PRO A 366 15.25 -14.01 -5.58
N ASP A 367 15.02 -14.22 -6.87
CA ASP A 367 15.34 -13.27 -7.94
C ASP A 367 14.06 -12.64 -8.53
N SER A 368 12.93 -12.70 -7.83
CA SER A 368 11.72 -12.01 -8.27
C SER A 368 11.88 -10.50 -8.20
N TRP A 369 11.26 -9.82 -9.16
CA TRP A 369 11.14 -8.36 -9.26
C TRP A 369 12.49 -7.61 -9.29
N PRO A 370 13.44 -8.02 -10.16
CA PRO A 370 14.75 -7.36 -10.26
C PRO A 370 14.66 -5.93 -10.80
N THR A 371 13.51 -5.55 -11.38
CA THR A 371 13.22 -4.21 -11.87
C THR A 371 11.78 -3.82 -11.54
N PRO A 372 11.45 -2.52 -11.50
CA PRO A 372 10.07 -2.03 -11.35
C PRO A 372 9.10 -2.59 -12.41
N GLU A 373 9.56 -2.84 -13.63
CA GLU A 373 8.75 -3.46 -14.69
C GLU A 373 8.42 -4.92 -14.37
N ALA A 374 9.39 -5.67 -13.82
CA ALA A 374 9.19 -7.04 -13.38
C ALA A 374 8.28 -7.12 -12.14
N LEU A 375 8.32 -6.10 -11.26
CA LEU A 375 7.46 -6.00 -10.08
C LEU A 375 5.98 -6.10 -10.44
N LEU A 376 5.54 -5.42 -11.49
CA LEU A 376 4.11 -5.35 -11.83
C LEU A 376 3.70 -6.24 -13.00
N SER A 377 4.66 -6.91 -13.66
CA SER A 377 4.41 -7.68 -14.90
C SER A 377 3.60 -6.88 -15.95
N LYS A 378 3.67 -5.54 -15.87
CA LYS A 378 2.93 -4.56 -16.66
C LYS A 378 3.93 -3.46 -17.06
N ASN A 379 4.16 -3.30 -18.35
CA ASN A 379 4.99 -2.23 -18.92
C ASN A 379 4.28 -1.72 -20.18
N PRO A 380 4.15 -0.39 -20.39
CA PRO A 380 4.65 0.73 -19.56
C PRO A 380 3.76 1.07 -18.36
N LEU A 381 4.25 1.95 -17.47
CA LEU A 381 3.42 2.60 -16.45
C LEU A 381 2.17 3.21 -17.13
N PRO A 382 0.97 3.00 -16.57
CA PRO A 382 -0.26 3.44 -17.18
C PRO A 382 -0.35 4.96 -17.08
N GLU A 383 -0.80 5.61 -18.15
CA GLU A 383 -1.21 7.01 -18.04
C GLU A 383 -2.36 7.13 -17.04
N LEU A 384 -2.32 8.16 -16.21
CA LEU A 384 -3.35 8.34 -15.18
C LEU A 384 -4.65 8.81 -15.83
N SER A 385 -5.72 8.04 -15.63
CA SER A 385 -7.05 8.38 -16.12
C SER A 385 -8.04 8.42 -14.98
N LEU A 386 -8.58 9.61 -14.69
CA LEU A 386 -9.66 9.76 -13.70
C LEU A 386 -10.91 8.96 -14.09
N GLU A 387 -11.21 8.86 -15.39
CA GLU A 387 -12.32 8.04 -15.88
C GLU A 387 -12.11 6.57 -15.54
N GLN A 388 -10.95 6.00 -15.88
CA GLN A 388 -10.64 4.61 -15.61
C GLN A 388 -10.54 4.33 -14.10
N ARG A 389 -9.90 5.23 -13.35
CA ARG A 389 -9.86 5.19 -11.88
C ARG A 389 -11.27 5.10 -11.30
N ASN A 390 -12.20 5.93 -11.77
CA ASN A 390 -13.58 5.93 -11.30
C ASN A 390 -14.36 4.66 -11.70
N ILE A 391 -14.12 4.11 -12.89
CA ILE A 391 -14.67 2.79 -13.28
C ILE A 391 -14.18 1.71 -12.31
N ASN A 392 -12.89 1.67 -12.02
CA ASN A 392 -12.32 0.66 -11.14
C ASN A 392 -12.75 0.84 -9.68
N ARG A 393 -12.86 2.08 -9.16
CA ARG A 393 -13.46 2.36 -7.84
C ARG A 393 -14.88 1.79 -7.70
N ARG A 394 -15.70 1.91 -8.74
CA ARG A 394 -17.05 1.31 -8.75
C ARG A 394 -17.01 -0.21 -8.73
N ARG A 395 -16.07 -0.84 -9.44
CA ARG A 395 -15.86 -2.30 -9.38
C ARG A 395 -15.45 -2.74 -7.97
N TRP A 396 -14.55 -1.99 -7.32
CA TRP A 396 -14.16 -2.25 -5.93
C TRP A 396 -15.33 -2.20 -4.96
N ARG A 397 -16.27 -1.25 -5.11
CA ARG A 397 -17.50 -1.23 -4.29
C ARG A 397 -18.35 -2.49 -4.45
N TRP A 398 -18.51 -2.99 -5.68
CA TRP A 398 -19.22 -4.25 -5.89
C TRP A 398 -18.49 -5.45 -5.29
N ARG A 399 -17.15 -5.46 -5.38
CA ARG A 399 -16.32 -6.53 -4.81
C ARG A 399 -16.32 -6.51 -3.28
N GLU A 400 -16.28 -5.34 -2.67
CA GLU A 400 -16.49 -5.14 -1.24
C GLU A 400 -17.87 -5.64 -0.81
N LEU A 401 -18.94 -5.29 -1.54
CA LEU A 401 -20.28 -5.76 -1.23
C LEU A 401 -20.37 -7.29 -1.29
N LEU A 402 -19.70 -7.94 -2.25
CA LEU A 402 -19.61 -9.40 -2.30
C LEU A 402 -18.93 -9.97 -1.04
N CYS A 403 -17.79 -9.39 -0.63
CA CYS A 403 -17.06 -9.82 0.56
C CYS A 403 -17.90 -9.63 1.85
N ARG A 404 -18.66 -8.53 1.93
CA ARG A 404 -19.61 -8.30 3.03
C ARG A 404 -20.72 -9.35 3.06
N VAL A 405 -21.28 -9.72 1.91
CA VAL A 405 -22.27 -10.81 1.83
C VAL A 405 -21.64 -12.16 2.23
N ALA A 406 -20.39 -12.43 1.85
CA ALA A 406 -19.67 -13.61 2.31
C ALA A 406 -19.56 -13.64 3.85
N GLU A 407 -19.22 -12.51 4.46
CA GLU A 407 -19.19 -12.37 5.93
C GLU A 407 -20.55 -12.59 6.58
N MET A 408 -21.62 -12.01 6.04
CA MET A 408 -22.98 -12.19 6.56
C MET A 408 -23.35 -13.68 6.60
N ARG A 409 -23.12 -14.37 5.48
CA ARG A 409 -23.47 -15.79 5.34
C ARG A 409 -22.61 -16.67 6.24
N GLY A 410 -21.31 -16.41 6.32
CA GLY A 410 -20.42 -17.11 7.24
C GLY A 410 -20.78 -16.89 8.72
N PHE A 411 -21.17 -15.67 9.11
CA PHE A 411 -21.59 -15.37 10.47
C PHE A 411 -22.88 -16.12 10.85
N LEU A 412 -23.90 -16.04 9.99
CA LEU A 412 -25.15 -16.76 10.20
C LEU A 412 -24.92 -18.28 10.32
N GLN A 413 -23.98 -18.84 9.54
CA GLN A 413 -23.64 -20.26 9.64
C GLN A 413 -22.97 -20.63 10.96
N THR A 414 -22.07 -19.79 11.48
CA THR A 414 -21.35 -20.09 12.75
C THR A 414 -22.21 -19.94 13.99
N LYS A 415 -23.28 -19.14 13.94
CA LYS A 415 -24.22 -18.91 15.06
C LYS A 415 -25.21 -20.04 15.33
N ALA A 416 -25.08 -21.19 14.66
CA ALA A 416 -26.10 -22.24 14.62
C ALA A 416 -27.48 -21.76 14.11
N LEU A 417 -27.54 -20.58 13.48
CA LEU A 417 -28.68 -20.09 12.68
C LEU A 417 -28.73 -20.77 11.31
N ALA A 418 -28.28 -22.03 11.22
CA ALA A 418 -28.59 -22.93 10.11
C ALA A 418 -30.12 -23.09 9.91
N SER A 419 -30.94 -22.56 10.83
CA SER A 419 -32.40 -22.52 10.83
C SER A 419 -33.03 -21.35 10.03
N GLU A 420 -32.26 -20.45 9.42
CA GLU A 420 -32.79 -19.36 8.57
C GLU A 420 -32.46 -19.56 7.07
N PRO A 421 -32.86 -20.70 6.45
CA PRO A 421 -32.47 -21.05 5.09
C PRO A 421 -32.91 -20.01 4.06
N LEU A 422 -34.08 -19.39 4.25
CA LEU A 422 -34.59 -18.35 3.35
C LEU A 422 -33.66 -17.13 3.28
N VAL A 423 -33.10 -16.71 4.42
CA VAL A 423 -32.14 -15.58 4.46
C VAL A 423 -30.83 -15.99 3.82
N GLN A 424 -30.34 -17.20 4.11
CA GLN A 424 -29.10 -17.73 3.52
C GLN A 424 -29.18 -17.87 1.99
N ASP A 425 -30.29 -18.39 1.47
CA ASP A 425 -30.51 -18.59 0.04
C ASP A 425 -30.64 -17.24 -0.69
N GLU A 426 -31.44 -16.31 -0.15
CA GLU A 426 -31.63 -14.99 -0.75
C GLU A 426 -30.34 -14.15 -0.73
N LEU A 427 -29.51 -14.26 0.32
CA LEU A 427 -28.17 -13.65 0.33
C LEU A 427 -27.26 -14.28 -0.72
N PHE A 428 -27.39 -15.58 -0.98
CA PHE A 428 -26.59 -16.24 -2.01
C PHE A 428 -27.02 -15.83 -3.43
N ASP A 429 -28.33 -15.67 -3.67
CA ASP A 429 -28.84 -15.12 -4.92
C ASP A 429 -28.33 -13.69 -5.15
N CYS A 430 -28.32 -12.85 -4.11
CA CYS A 430 -27.69 -11.53 -4.16
C CYS A 430 -26.21 -11.64 -4.53
N ALA A 431 -25.47 -12.57 -3.90
CA ALA A 431 -24.06 -12.79 -4.18
C ALA A 431 -23.79 -13.21 -5.63
N HIS A 432 -24.63 -14.07 -6.21
CA HIS A 432 -24.55 -14.45 -7.63
C HIS A 432 -24.71 -13.24 -8.56
N GLU A 433 -25.69 -12.39 -8.31
CA GLU A 433 -25.91 -11.17 -9.09
C GLU A 433 -24.76 -10.16 -8.93
N ILE A 434 -24.22 -10.02 -7.72
CA ILE A 434 -23.05 -9.19 -7.45
C ILE A 434 -21.83 -9.73 -8.20
N ALA A 435 -21.54 -11.02 -8.08
CA ALA A 435 -20.39 -11.66 -8.74
C ALA A 435 -20.45 -11.53 -10.26
N ALA A 436 -21.65 -11.65 -10.86
CA ALA A 436 -21.87 -11.39 -12.28
C ALA A 436 -21.66 -9.91 -12.68
N THR A 437 -21.80 -8.99 -11.72
CA THR A 437 -21.66 -7.54 -11.93
C THR A 437 -20.22 -7.06 -11.78
N VAL A 438 -19.43 -7.62 -10.86
CA VAL A 438 -18.01 -7.27 -10.61
C VAL A 438 -17.16 -7.14 -11.88
N PRO A 439 -17.18 -8.08 -12.85
CA PRO A 439 -16.35 -7.97 -14.06
C PRO A 439 -16.83 -6.89 -15.04
N LEU A 440 -18.01 -6.30 -14.85
CA LEU A 440 -18.58 -5.33 -15.78
C LEU A 440 -17.98 -3.93 -15.61
N SER A 441 -17.75 -3.22 -16.71
CA SER A 441 -17.45 -1.78 -16.72
C SER A 441 -18.74 -0.97 -16.66
N LEU A 442 -19.32 -0.80 -15.47
CA LEU A 442 -20.52 0.01 -15.34
C LEU A 442 -20.21 1.51 -15.47
N THR A 443 -21.06 2.22 -16.23
CA THR A 443 -21.09 3.68 -16.19
C THR A 443 -21.56 4.15 -14.81
N GLU A 444 -21.29 5.42 -14.49
CA GLU A 444 -21.75 6.04 -13.24
C GLU A 444 -23.27 5.92 -13.08
N ALA A 445 -24.04 6.31 -14.09
CA ALA A 445 -25.51 6.19 -14.07
C ALA A 445 -26.01 4.75 -13.86
N GLN A 446 -25.32 3.74 -14.42
CA GLN A 446 -25.68 2.34 -14.20
C GLN A 446 -25.38 1.89 -12.77
N HIS A 447 -24.23 2.30 -12.22
CA HIS A 447 -23.85 2.00 -10.84
C HIS A 447 -24.80 2.65 -9.84
N ASP A 448 -25.12 3.93 -10.01
CA ASP A 448 -25.96 4.71 -9.09
C ASP A 448 -27.41 4.19 -9.01
N VAL A 449 -27.86 3.48 -10.04
CA VAL A 449 -29.16 2.79 -10.02
C VAL A 449 -29.03 1.39 -9.41
N LYS A 450 -28.07 0.58 -9.87
CA LYS A 450 -28.00 -0.84 -9.51
C LYS A 450 -27.48 -1.07 -8.09
N TYR A 451 -26.46 -0.33 -7.66
CA TYR A 451 -25.79 -0.55 -6.38
C TYR A 451 -26.72 -0.29 -5.19
N PRO A 452 -27.46 0.84 -5.10
CA PRO A 452 -28.40 1.06 -4.00
C PRO A 452 -29.59 0.09 -3.99
N VAL A 453 -30.01 -0.39 -5.17
CA VAL A 453 -31.07 -1.41 -5.27
C VAL A 453 -30.59 -2.74 -4.67
N MET A 454 -29.36 -3.15 -4.97
CA MET A 454 -28.77 -4.36 -4.38
C MET A 454 -28.59 -4.23 -2.86
N GLN A 455 -28.05 -3.11 -2.38
CA GLN A 455 -27.93 -2.85 -0.94
C GLN A 455 -29.28 -2.91 -0.23
N ARG A 456 -30.32 -2.31 -0.82
CA ARG A 456 -31.69 -2.36 -0.27
C ARG A 456 -32.25 -3.78 -0.25
N ARG A 457 -31.99 -4.58 -1.29
CA ARG A 457 -32.39 -5.98 -1.34
C ARG A 457 -31.75 -6.75 -0.18
N ILE A 458 -30.43 -6.62 -0.01
CA ILE A 458 -29.70 -7.24 1.10
C ILE A 458 -30.29 -6.81 2.45
N ALA A 459 -30.50 -5.50 2.67
CA ALA A 459 -31.08 -5.00 3.91
C ALA A 459 -32.49 -5.57 4.17
N ASN A 460 -33.35 -5.62 3.15
CA ASN A 460 -34.68 -6.23 3.24
C ASN A 460 -34.61 -7.72 3.59
N THR A 461 -33.65 -8.45 3.02
CA THR A 461 -33.40 -9.86 3.35
C THR A 461 -32.97 -10.02 4.81
N LEU A 462 -32.07 -9.16 5.30
CA LEU A 462 -31.63 -9.18 6.70
C LEU A 462 -32.77 -8.84 7.67
N HIS A 463 -33.74 -8.00 7.29
CA HIS A 463 -34.92 -7.71 8.11
C HIS A 463 -35.82 -8.92 8.39
N LEU A 464 -35.66 -10.02 7.64
CA LEU A 464 -36.38 -11.28 7.88
C LEU A 464 -35.79 -12.09 9.05
N LEU A 465 -34.58 -11.73 9.53
CA LEU A 465 -33.96 -12.40 10.67
C LEU A 465 -34.79 -12.23 11.94
N GLN A 466 -35.00 -13.34 12.63
CA GLN A 466 -35.80 -13.38 13.86
C GLN A 466 -35.09 -12.74 15.05
N ASP A 467 -33.76 -12.91 15.15
CA ASP A 467 -32.96 -12.31 16.24
C ASP A 467 -32.66 -10.83 15.94
N PRO A 468 -33.18 -9.89 16.75
CA PRO A 468 -32.93 -8.46 16.55
C PRO A 468 -31.46 -8.08 16.69
N ALA A 469 -30.69 -8.72 17.57
CA ALA A 469 -29.29 -8.38 17.79
C ALA A 469 -28.42 -8.78 16.60
N ASP A 470 -28.64 -9.98 16.06
CA ASP A 470 -27.94 -10.43 14.86
C ASP A 470 -28.37 -9.62 13.63
N ARG A 471 -29.67 -9.31 13.50
CA ARG A 471 -30.19 -8.43 12.45
C ARG A 471 -29.51 -7.06 12.48
N ASP A 472 -29.53 -6.38 13.62
CA ASP A 472 -29.01 -5.02 13.73
C ASP A 472 -27.49 -4.99 13.48
N ARG A 473 -26.76 -6.02 13.93
CA ARG A 473 -25.32 -6.19 13.65
C ARG A 473 -25.02 -6.41 12.16
N LEU A 474 -25.82 -7.21 11.46
CA LEU A 474 -25.62 -7.45 10.02
C LEU A 474 -26.08 -6.27 9.16
N LEU A 475 -27.11 -5.53 9.58
CA LEU A 475 -27.49 -4.26 8.93
C LEU A 475 -26.37 -3.23 9.08
N GLU A 476 -25.74 -3.14 10.25
CA GLU A 476 -24.57 -2.27 10.45
C GLU A 476 -23.41 -2.66 9.50
N LEU A 477 -23.21 -3.95 9.21
CA LEU A 477 -22.25 -4.42 8.21
C LEU A 477 -22.59 -3.99 6.77
N VAL A 478 -23.86 -3.73 6.42
CA VAL A 478 -24.20 -3.19 5.09
C VAL A 478 -23.79 -1.73 4.97
N ASP A 479 -24.03 -0.96 6.04
CA ASP A 479 -23.99 0.51 6.00
C ASP A 479 -22.66 1.09 6.47
N GLN A 480 -21.94 0.40 7.36
CA GLN A 480 -20.75 0.94 8.02
C GLN A 480 -19.45 0.31 7.50
N PRO A 481 -18.48 1.12 7.02
CA PRO A 481 -17.24 0.63 6.44
C PRO A 481 -16.41 -0.28 7.37
N PHE A 482 -16.47 -0.06 8.70
CA PHE A 482 -15.64 -0.69 9.73
C PHE A 482 -16.33 -1.80 10.54
N THR A 483 -17.51 -2.24 10.12
CA THR A 483 -18.23 -3.29 10.84
C THR A 483 -17.87 -4.64 10.28
N TYR A 484 -17.55 -5.58 11.17
CA TYR A 484 -17.16 -6.94 10.82
C TYR A 484 -17.73 -7.93 11.84
N VAL A 485 -18.05 -9.11 11.35
CA VAL A 485 -18.82 -10.09 12.14
C VAL A 485 -18.10 -11.41 12.35
N LEU A 486 -17.08 -11.70 11.53
CA LEU A 486 -16.25 -12.90 11.60
C LEU A 486 -14.82 -12.65 12.09
N ASP A 487 -14.37 -11.40 12.13
CA ASP A 487 -13.01 -11.09 12.58
C ASP A 487 -12.91 -11.18 14.13
N PRO A 488 -11.78 -11.67 14.68
CA PRO A 488 -11.56 -11.75 16.12
C PRO A 488 -11.55 -10.36 16.79
N ARG A 489 -11.84 -10.34 18.09
CA ARG A 489 -11.85 -9.11 18.90
C ARG A 489 -10.56 -8.93 19.67
#